data_AF-A0AAN8WP30-F1
#
_entry.id   AF-A0AAN8WP30-F1
#
_cell.length_a   1.000
_cell.length_b   1.000
_cell.length_c   1.000
_cell.angle_alpha   90.00
_cell.angle_beta   90.00
_cell.angle_gamma   90.00
#
_symmetry.space_group_name_H-M   'P 1'
#
loop_
_entity.id
_entity.type
_entity.pdbx_description
1 polymer ?
#
loop_
_entity_poly.entity_id
_entity_poly.type
_entity_poly.pdbx_seq_one_letter_code
_entity_poly.pdbx_strand_id
1 'polypeptide(L)'
;MASQGYSADESSADRNVEIWKIKKLIKSLEMARGNGTSMISLIIPPKDQIARVSKMLADEFGTASNIKSRVNRLSVLSAITSVQQRLKLYTK
;
A
#
# COMPACT_ATOMS: atom_id res chain seq x y z
N MET A 1 -45.66 13.67 -14.83
CA MET A 1 -45.45 14.41 -13.57
C MET A 1 -45.24 13.36 -12.48
N ALA A 2 -44.13 13.26 -11.74
CA ALA A 2 -43.05 14.19 -11.45
C ALA A 2 -41.75 13.41 -11.09
N SER A 3 -40.64 14.16 -11.00
CA SER A 3 -39.38 13.91 -10.26
C SER A 3 -38.55 12.66 -10.63
N GLN A 4 -37.23 12.69 -10.79
CA GLN A 4 -36.19 13.72 -10.78
C GLN A 4 -34.91 12.99 -11.24
N GLY A 5 -34.06 13.64 -12.04
CA GLY A 5 -32.77 13.06 -12.46
C GLY A 5 -31.84 12.82 -11.27
N TYR A 6 -31.21 11.64 -11.24
CA TYR A 6 -30.20 11.28 -10.25
C TYR A 6 -28.85 11.94 -10.62
N SER A 7 -28.51 12.99 -9.86
CA SER A 7 -27.19 13.41 -9.39
C SER A 7 -25.91 13.11 -10.21
N ALA A 8 -25.54 14.04 -11.10
CA ALA A 8 -24.16 14.17 -11.60
C ALA A 8 -23.22 14.90 -10.61
N ASP A 9 -23.78 15.62 -9.64
CA ASP A 9 -23.05 16.48 -8.69
C ASP A 9 -22.43 15.68 -7.52
N GLU A 10 -23.12 14.65 -7.01
CA GLU A 10 -22.60 13.76 -5.95
C GLU A 10 -21.33 13.03 -6.37
N SER A 11 -21.28 12.50 -7.59
CA SER A 11 -20.09 11.81 -8.12
C SER A 11 -18.86 12.72 -8.23
N SER A 12 -19.08 14.02 -8.46
CA SER A 12 -18.00 15.01 -8.53
C SER A 12 -17.50 15.38 -7.13
N ALA A 13 -18.42 15.56 -6.17
CA ALA A 13 -18.07 15.77 -4.76
C ALA A 13 -17.29 14.58 -4.17
N ASP A 14 -17.73 13.34 -4.44
CA ASP A 14 -17.05 12.13 -3.98
C ASP A 14 -15.64 11.99 -4.57
N ARG A 15 -15.46 12.26 -5.87
CA ARG A 15 -14.15 12.31 -6.52
C ARG A 15 -13.25 13.39 -5.91
N ASN A 16 -13.78 14.57 -5.62
CA ASN A 16 -13.01 15.64 -4.99
C ASN A 16 -12.55 15.25 -3.58
N VAL A 17 -13.39 14.53 -2.82
CA VAL A 17 -13.03 13.98 -1.51
C VAL A 17 -11.94 12.91 -1.63
N GLU A 18 -12.02 12.00 -2.62
CA GLU A 18 -10.98 10.99 -2.88
C GLU A 18 -9.63 11.65 -3.24
N ILE A 19 -9.64 12.64 -4.13
CA ILE A 19 -8.44 13.39 -4.51
C ILE A 19 -7.83 14.08 -3.28
N TRP A 20 -8.65 14.66 -2.41
CA TRP A 20 -8.16 15.29 -1.18
C TRP A 20 -7.55 14.26 -0.22
N LYS A 21 -8.19 13.09 -0.05
CA LYS A 21 -7.66 11.99 0.77
C LYS A 21 -6.29 11.53 0.26
N ILE A 22 -6.15 11.35 -1.06
CA ILE A 22 -4.88 10.95 -1.69
C ILE A 22 -3.81 12.02 -1.47
N LYS A 23 -4.12 13.30 -1.75
CA LYS A 23 -3.18 14.42 -1.55
C LYS A 23 -2.72 14.51 -0.08
N LYS A 24 -3.63 14.34 0.87
CA LYS A 24 -3.32 14.35 2.29
C LYS A 24 -2.45 13.15 2.68
N LEU A 25 -2.74 11.96 2.14
CA LEU A 25 -1.96 10.76 2.36
C LEU A 25 -0.52 10.93 1.84
N ILE A 26 -0.35 11.41 0.60
CA ILE A 26 0.97 11.68 0.02
C ILE A 26 1.76 12.64 0.92
N LYS A 27 1.16 13.77 1.32
CA LYS A 27 1.81 14.74 2.21
C LYS A 27 2.22 14.12 3.54
N SER A 28 1.38 13.25 4.12
CA SER A 28 1.71 12.56 5.37
C SER A 28 2.84 11.54 5.21
N LEU A 29 2.89 10.84 4.08
CA LEU A 29 3.94 9.85 3.78
C LEU A 29 5.27 10.52 3.44
N GLU A 30 5.26 11.68 2.76
CA GLU A 30 6.47 12.48 2.50
C GLU A 30 7.09 13.03 3.78
N MET A 31 6.27 13.37 4.77
CA MET A 31 6.75 13.81 6.09
C MET A 31 7.25 12.64 6.95
N ALA A 32 6.85 11.40 6.65
CA ALA A 32 7.30 10.23 7.37
C ALA A 32 8.80 10.00 7.09
N ARG A 33 9.63 10.14 8.13
CA ARG A 33 11.05 9.79 8.07
C ARG A 33 11.31 8.51 8.86
N GLY A 34 11.73 7.46 8.17
CA GLY A 34 12.27 6.24 8.78
C GLY A 34 13.78 6.31 8.96
N ASN A 35 14.33 5.50 9.86
CA ASN A 35 15.77 5.40 10.06
C ASN A 35 16.36 4.35 9.10
N GLY A 36 16.73 4.77 7.89
CA GLY A 36 17.22 3.87 6.84
C GLY A 36 16.09 3.09 6.15
N THR A 37 16.27 1.78 5.95
CA THR A 37 15.33 0.90 5.20
C THR A 37 14.14 0.42 6.04
N SER A 38 13.51 1.31 6.80
CA SER A 38 12.39 0.94 7.70
C SER A 38 11.00 1.02 7.06
N MET A 39 10.90 1.53 5.83
CA MET A 39 9.62 1.78 5.16
C MET A 39 9.57 1.01 3.84
N ILE A 40 8.44 0.34 3.60
CA ILE A 40 8.20 -0.44 2.39
C ILE A 40 6.88 0.06 1.79
N SER A 41 6.94 0.48 0.53
CA SER A 41 5.77 0.84 -0.27
C SER A 41 5.59 -0.18 -1.39
N LEU A 42 4.44 -0.82 -1.45
CA LEU A 42 4.09 -1.79 -2.49
C LEU A 42 2.92 -1.25 -3.31
N ILE A 43 3.12 -1.12 -4.62
CA ILE A 43 2.10 -0.73 -5.59
C ILE A 43 1.92 -1.89 -6.55
N ILE A 44 0.70 -2.41 -6.67
CA ILE A 44 0.36 -3.52 -7.56
C ILE A 44 -0.48 -2.97 -8.71
N PRO A 45 -0.01 -3.06 -9.97
CA PRO A 45 -0.79 -2.60 -11.10
C PRO A 45 -1.98 -3.54 -11.36
N PRO A 46 -3.07 -3.03 -11.96
CA PRO A 46 -4.17 -3.89 -12.38
C PRO A 46 -3.64 -4.88 -13.44
N LYS A 47 -4.06 -6.15 -13.33
CA LYS A 47 -3.62 -7.33 -14.12
C LYS A 47 -2.40 -8.08 -13.60
N ASP A 48 -1.69 -7.59 -12.57
CA ASP A 48 -0.63 -8.40 -11.97
C ASP A 48 -1.21 -9.47 -11.04
N GLN A 49 -0.54 -10.63 -11.00
CA GLN A 49 -1.02 -11.75 -10.20
C GLN A 49 -0.55 -11.61 -8.74
N ILE A 50 -1.48 -11.74 -7.80
CA ILE A 50 -1.18 -11.68 -6.36
C ILE A 50 -0.15 -12.75 -5.97
N ALA A 51 -0.21 -13.93 -6.59
CA ALA A 51 0.77 -15.00 -6.37
C ALA A 51 2.21 -14.59 -6.73
N ARG A 52 2.39 -13.83 -7.82
CA ARG A 52 3.70 -13.32 -8.24
C ARG A 52 4.26 -12.33 -7.21
N VAL A 53 3.42 -11.41 -6.73
CA VAL A 53 3.81 -10.44 -5.70
C VAL A 53 4.12 -11.14 -4.38
N SER A 54 3.33 -12.16 -4.00
CA SER A 54 3.60 -12.97 -2.81
C SER A 54 4.94 -13.70 -2.91
N LYS A 55 5.29 -14.22 -4.09
CA LYS A 55 6.60 -14.85 -4.33
C LYS A 55 7.74 -13.84 -4.20
N MET A 56 7.61 -12.67 -4.86
CA MET A 56 8.60 -11.59 -4.76
C MET A 56 8.85 -11.19 -3.29
N LEU A 57 7.79 -11.03 -2.50
CA LEU A 57 7.92 -10.71 -1.07
C LEU A 57 8.62 -11.82 -0.27
N ALA A 58 8.43 -13.10 -0.63
CA ALA A 58 9.11 -14.21 0.02
C ALA A 58 10.61 -14.25 -0.33
N ASP A 59 10.96 -13.97 -1.59
CA ASP A 59 12.34 -13.88 -2.06
C ASP A 59 13.07 -12.68 -1.38
N GLU A 60 12.39 -11.54 -1.26
CA GLU A 60 12.88 -10.36 -0.53
C GLU A 60 13.01 -10.61 0.97
N PHE A 61 12.12 -11.40 1.57
CA PHE A 61 12.25 -11.81 2.98
C PHE A 61 13.53 -12.62 3.21
N GLY A 62 13.83 -13.58 2.33
CA GLY A 62 15.07 -14.34 2.36
C GLY A 62 16.30 -13.45 2.22
N THR A 63 16.26 -12.50 1.28
CA THR A 63 17.36 -11.55 1.06
C THR A 63 17.57 -10.62 2.25
N ALA A 64 16.49 -10.11 2.84
CA ALA A 64 16.52 -9.25 4.03
C ALA A 64 17.10 -9.94 5.27
N SER A 65 17.03 -11.27 5.35
CA SER A 65 17.63 -12.04 6.45
C SER A 65 19.17 -11.90 6.52
N ASN A 66 19.82 -11.58 5.39
CA ASN A 66 21.27 -11.38 5.30
C ASN A 66 21.72 -9.98 5.74
N ILE A 67 20.80 -9.07 6.09
CA ILE A 67 21.16 -7.73 6.58
C ILE A 67 21.95 -7.87 7.89
N LYS A 68 23.16 -7.29 7.92
CA LYS A 68 24.09 -7.38 9.07
C LYS A 68 23.56 -6.67 10.32
N SER A 69 22.95 -5.50 10.17
CA SER A 69 22.37 -4.74 11.28
C SER A 69 21.12 -5.45 11.82
N ARG A 70 21.17 -5.87 13.10
CA ARG A 70 20.04 -6.57 13.77
C ARG A 70 18.76 -5.72 13.74
N VAL A 71 18.86 -4.44 14.05
CA VAL A 71 17.70 -3.54 14.16
C VAL A 71 17.05 -3.33 12.79
N ASN A 72 17.85 -3.13 11.75
CA ASN A 72 17.34 -2.93 10.39
C ASN A 72 16.76 -4.23 9.84
N ARG A 73 17.43 -5.36 10.09
CA ARG A 73 16.91 -6.69 9.72
C ARG A 73 15.53 -6.93 10.33
N LEU A 74 15.37 -6.73 11.64
CA LEU A 74 14.07 -6.91 12.30
C LEU A 74 13.00 -5.97 11.74
N SER A 75 13.35 -4.71 11.48
CA SER A 75 12.42 -3.72 10.92
C SER A 75 11.93 -4.14 9.53
N VAL A 76 12.85 -4.56 8.65
CA VAL A 76 12.52 -5.00 7.29
C VAL A 76 11.70 -6.29 7.30
N LEU A 77 12.11 -7.30 8.06
CA LEU A 77 11.39 -8.57 8.14
C LEU A 77 9.96 -8.37 8.67
N SER A 78 9.79 -7.54 9.71
CA SER A 78 8.48 -7.22 10.26
C SER A 78 7.58 -6.52 9.23
N ALA A 79 8.13 -5.55 8.50
CA ALA A 79 7.38 -4.83 7.46
C ALA A 79 6.95 -5.78 6.33
N ILE A 80 7.84 -6.67 5.85
CA ILE A 80 7.51 -7.65 4.81
C ILE A 80 6.42 -8.62 5.29
N THR A 81 6.54 -9.16 6.51
CA THR A 81 5.52 -10.05 7.09
C THR A 81 4.16 -9.37 7.18
N SER A 82 4.12 -8.09 7.60
CA SER A 82 2.89 -7.31 7.66
C SER A 82 2.23 -7.15 6.29
N VAL A 83 3.01 -6.85 5.25
CA VAL A 83 2.50 -6.73 3.87
C VAL A 83 1.99 -8.07 3.35
N GLN A 84 2.72 -9.17 3.58
CA GLN A 84 2.27 -10.52 3.19
C GLN A 84 0.94 -10.90 3.83
N GLN A 85 0.75 -10.61 5.12
CA GLN A 85 -0.51 -10.87 5.81
C GLN A 85 -1.65 -10.03 5.23
N ARG A 86 -1.39 -8.75 4.94
CA ARG A 86 -2.39 -7.85 4.35
C ARG A 86 -2.75 -8.25 2.93
N LEU A 87 -1.80 -8.73 2.15
CA LEU A 87 -2.00 -9.20 0.78
C LEU A 87 -2.94 -10.41 0.72
N LYS A 88 -2.88 -11.31 1.72
CA LYS A 88 -3.77 -12.49 1.80
C LYS A 88 -5.25 -12.13 1.91
N LEU A 89 -5.59 -10.95 2.43
CA LEU A 89 -6.98 -10.49 2.56
C LEU A 89 -7.61 -10.11 1.21
N TYR A 90 -6.79 -9.90 0.18
CA TYR A 90 -7.25 -9.57 -1.17
C TYR A 90 -7.20 -10.85 -2.01
N THR A 91 -8.33 -11.55 -2.13
CA THR A 91 -8.45 -12.81 -2.91
C THR A 91 -9.32 -12.66 -4.17
N LYS A 92 -9.60 -11.43 -4.60
CA LYS A 92 -10.35 -11.13 -5.83
C LYS A 92 -9.42 -10.85 -7.01
#